data_AF-A0A352L217-F1
#
_entry.id   AF-A0A352L217-F1
#
_cell.length_a   1.000
_cell.length_b   1.000
_cell.length_c   1.000
_cell.angle_alpha   90.00
_cell.angle_beta   90.00
_cell.angle_gamma   90.00
#
_symmetry.space_group_name_H-M   'P 1'
#
loop_
_entity.id
_entity.type
_entity.pdbx_description
1 polymer ?
#
loop_
_entity_poly.entity_id
_entity_poly.type
_entity_poly.pdbx_seq_one_letter_code
_entity_poly.pdbx_strand_id
1 'polypeptide(L)'
;PRESPCECERTSDVSLGQTLNMVNGATIGDAIAHPQGIIARTLAANATTEQLIETIYLSVLCRQPSAEELQQAQTYFGAAGTPKEAAEDLMWALINSPGFLFNR
;
A
#
# COMPACT_ATOMS: atom_id res chain seq x y z
N PRO A 1 -8.68 -25.02 41.51
CA PRO A 1 -9.54 -24.10 40.72
C PRO A 1 -8.66 -23.15 39.90
N ARG A 2 -8.74 -23.21 38.56
CA ARG A 2 -8.02 -22.27 37.69
C ARG A 2 -8.82 -20.96 37.69
N GLU A 3 -8.22 -19.90 38.19
CA GLU A 3 -8.76 -18.55 38.03
C GLU A 3 -8.72 -18.21 36.53
N SER A 4 -9.89 -18.02 35.94
CA SER A 4 -10.03 -17.46 34.60
C SER A 4 -9.78 -15.96 34.70
N PRO A 5 -8.78 -15.39 34.01
CA PRO A 5 -8.71 -13.94 33.88
C PRO A 5 -9.85 -13.52 32.96
N CYS A 6 -10.87 -12.86 33.53
CA CYS A 6 -11.77 -12.01 32.78
C CYS A 6 -10.94 -10.85 32.21
N GLU A 7 -10.58 -10.91 30.93
CA GLU A 7 -10.19 -9.75 30.13
C GLU A 7 -11.46 -8.96 29.78
N CYS A 8 -12.11 -8.39 30.81
CA CYS A 8 -13.04 -7.30 30.58
C CYS A 8 -12.29 -6.02 30.92
N GLU A 9 -12.11 -5.18 29.89
CA GLU A 9 -11.97 -3.73 30.02
C GLU A 9 -10.60 -3.18 30.43
N ARG A 10 -9.72 -3.04 29.43
CA ARG A 10 -8.96 -1.80 29.26
C ARG A 10 -9.12 -1.29 27.83
N THR A 11 -10.13 -0.43 27.68
CA THR A 11 -10.23 0.60 26.65
C THR A 11 -8.92 1.38 26.57
N SER A 12 -8.04 0.95 25.69
CA SER A 12 -7.02 1.79 25.06
C SER A 12 -7.38 1.89 23.59
N ASP A 13 -8.53 2.51 23.32
CA ASP A 13 -9.05 2.80 21.97
C ASP A 13 -8.31 4.02 21.37
N VAL A 14 -6.99 3.98 21.41
CA VAL A 14 -6.21 4.48 20.28
C VAL A 14 -5.90 3.23 19.50
N SER A 15 -6.82 2.84 18.61
CA SER A 15 -6.69 1.65 17.78
C SER A 15 -5.24 1.57 17.27
N LEU A 16 -4.59 0.42 17.45
CA LEU A 16 -3.27 0.18 16.86
C LEU A 16 -3.25 0.57 15.37
N GLY A 17 -4.39 0.45 14.67
CA GLY A 17 -4.57 0.96 13.31
C GLY A 17 -4.51 2.49 13.18
N GLN A 18 -5.06 3.26 14.13
CA GLN A 18 -4.93 4.72 14.15
C GLN A 18 -3.50 5.17 14.49
N THR A 19 -2.81 4.47 15.39
CA THR A 19 -1.38 4.73 15.67
C THR A 19 -0.50 4.35 14.47
N LEU A 20 -0.76 3.21 13.79
CA LEU A 20 -0.06 2.85 12.55
C LEU A 20 -0.29 3.91 11.47
N ASN A 21 -1.54 4.32 11.24
CA ASN A 21 -1.86 5.32 10.22
C ASN A 21 -1.17 6.67 10.50
N MET A 22 -1.08 7.07 11.77
CA MET A 22 -0.45 8.32 12.20
C MET A 22 1.10 8.28 12.19
N VAL A 23 1.72 7.13 12.49
CA VAL A 23 3.17 6.94 12.39
C VAL A 23 3.63 6.79 10.93
N ASN A 24 2.76 6.24 10.07
CA ASN A 24 3.07 5.98 8.67
C ASN A 24 2.82 7.17 7.74
N GLY A 25 1.94 8.12 8.08
CA GLY A 25 1.43 9.12 7.15
C GLY A 25 2.50 9.90 6.35
N ALA A 26 3.34 10.69 7.03
CA ALA A 26 4.36 11.51 6.36
C ALA A 26 5.57 10.70 5.92
N THR A 27 6.11 9.84 6.79
CA THR A 27 7.31 9.05 6.51
C THR A 27 7.13 8.09 5.33
N ILE A 28 5.99 7.39 5.26
CA ILE A 28 5.70 6.48 4.15
C ILE A 28 5.35 7.26 2.89
N GLY A 29 4.60 8.37 3.01
CA GLY A 29 4.35 9.27 1.88
C GLY A 29 5.64 9.77 1.24
N ASP A 30 6.58 10.27 2.05
CA ASP A 30 7.89 10.74 1.59
C ASP A 30 8.73 9.62 0.96
N ALA A 31 8.66 8.40 1.53
CA ALA A 31 9.35 7.23 0.98
C ALA A 31 8.78 6.80 -0.38
N ILE A 32 7.45 6.80 -0.53
CA ILE A 32 6.75 6.51 -1.78
C ILE A 32 7.10 7.55 -2.85
N ALA A 33 7.05 8.84 -2.48
CA ALA A 33 7.28 9.97 -3.39
C ALA A 33 8.77 10.28 -3.63
N HIS A 34 9.68 9.52 -3.03
CA HIS A 34 11.11 9.79 -3.06
C HIS A 34 11.64 9.87 -4.51
N PRO A 35 12.45 10.88 -4.89
CA PRO A 35 12.87 11.08 -6.27
C PRO A 35 13.79 9.98 -6.81
N GLN A 36 14.40 9.19 -5.93
CA GLN A 36 15.14 7.96 -6.29
C GLN A 36 14.40 6.67 -5.91
N GLY A 37 13.13 6.80 -5.51
CA GLY A 37 12.24 5.69 -5.16
C GLY A 37 11.90 4.81 -6.37
N ILE A 38 11.23 3.69 -6.10
CA ILE A 38 10.94 2.69 -7.12
C ILE A 38 10.06 3.25 -8.24
N ILE A 39 9.02 4.02 -7.89
CA ILE A 39 8.10 4.65 -8.85
C ILE A 39 8.85 5.61 -9.77
N ALA A 40 9.65 6.52 -9.19
CA ALA A 40 10.43 7.50 -9.96
C ALA A 40 11.41 6.82 -10.92
N ARG A 41 12.10 5.77 -10.47
CA ARG A 41 13.04 5.00 -11.30
C ARG A 41 12.35 4.24 -12.42
N THR A 42 11.20 3.61 -12.14
CA THR A 42 10.44 2.85 -13.13
C THR A 42 9.86 3.76 -14.21
N LEU A 43 9.35 4.93 -13.83
CA LEU A 43 8.89 5.96 -14.77
C LEU A 43 10.05 6.51 -15.63
N ALA A 44 11.20 6.79 -15.03
CA ALA A 44 12.38 7.25 -15.76
C ALA A 44 12.91 6.22 -16.78
N ALA A 45 12.62 4.94 -16.57
CA ALA A 45 12.94 3.85 -17.49
C ALA A 45 11.93 3.73 -18.65
N ASN A 46 10.93 4.62 -18.76
CA ASN A 46 9.83 4.56 -19.74
C ASN A 46 9.04 3.24 -19.68
N ALA A 47 8.88 2.69 -18.48
CA ALA A 47 8.06 1.49 -18.29
C ALA A 47 6.60 1.73 -18.68
N THR A 48 5.92 0.70 -19.15
CA THR A 48 4.48 0.76 -19.42
C THR A 48 3.70 0.85 -18.11
N THR A 49 2.44 1.31 -18.18
CA THR A 49 1.54 1.32 -17.02
C THR A 49 1.42 -0.06 -16.36
N GLU A 50 1.32 -1.11 -17.18
CA GLU A 50 1.27 -2.50 -16.71
C GLU A 50 2.54 -2.88 -15.93
N GLN A 51 3.72 -2.61 -16.49
CA GLN A 51 5.01 -2.89 -15.82
C GLN A 51 5.15 -2.10 -14.51
N LEU A 52 4.65 -0.87 -14.47
CA LEU A 52 4.64 -0.05 -13.26
C LEU A 52 3.73 -0.65 -12.19
N ILE A 53 2.52 -1.08 -12.55
CA ILE A 53 1.60 -1.77 -11.64
C ILE A 53 2.23 -3.06 -11.11
N GLU A 54 2.76 -3.92 -11.98
CA GLU A 54 3.44 -5.16 -11.57
C GLU A 54 4.59 -4.89 -10.61
N THR A 55 5.41 -3.87 -10.91
CA THR A 55 6.54 -3.47 -10.04
C THR A 55 6.05 -3.07 -8.66
N ILE A 56 4.95 -2.31 -8.58
CA ILE A 56 4.37 -1.89 -7.30
C ILE A 56 3.86 -3.11 -6.51
N TYR A 57 3.09 -3.99 -7.16
CA TYR A 57 2.58 -5.22 -6.53
C TYR A 57 3.71 -6.12 -6.01
N LEU A 58 4.76 -6.31 -6.79
CA LEU A 58 5.95 -7.06 -6.37
C LEU A 58 6.65 -6.38 -5.18
N SER A 59 6.73 -5.06 -5.18
CA SER A 59 7.43 -4.31 -4.11
C SER A 59 6.68 -4.30 -2.79
N VAL A 60 5.35 -4.35 -2.81
CA VAL A 60 4.50 -4.26 -1.61
C VAL A 60 4.05 -5.65 -1.13
N LEU A 61 3.61 -6.51 -2.05
CA LEU A 61 2.98 -7.79 -1.73
C LEU A 61 3.82 -9.01 -2.12
N CYS A 62 5.02 -8.82 -2.70
CA CYS A 62 5.91 -9.90 -3.14
C CYS A 62 5.25 -10.92 -4.10
N ARG A 63 4.22 -10.49 -4.84
CA ARG A 63 3.52 -11.31 -5.86
C ARG A 63 3.10 -10.46 -7.05
N GLN A 64 2.78 -11.12 -8.15
CA GLN A 64 2.12 -10.48 -9.29
C GLN A 64 0.67 -10.09 -8.94
N PRO A 65 0.12 -9.03 -9.54
CA PRO A 65 -1.31 -8.76 -9.47
C PRO A 65 -2.07 -9.90 -10.15
N SER A 66 -3.23 -10.24 -9.62
CA SER A 66 -4.22 -11.03 -10.35
C SER A 66 -4.75 -10.24 -11.56
N ALA A 67 -5.39 -10.93 -12.51
CA ALA A 67 -5.97 -10.28 -13.69
C ALA A 67 -7.03 -9.22 -13.31
N GLU A 68 -7.81 -9.47 -12.26
CA GLU A 68 -8.82 -8.52 -11.75
C GLU A 68 -8.16 -7.28 -11.15
N GLU A 69 -7.16 -7.46 -10.27
CA GLU A 69 -6.39 -6.37 -9.67
C GLU A 69 -5.70 -5.50 -10.74
N LEU A 70 -5.09 -6.14 -11.74
CA LEU A 70 -4.44 -5.45 -12.85
C LEU A 70 -5.44 -4.60 -13.64
N GLN A 71 -6.61 -5.16 -13.97
CA GLN A 71 -7.64 -4.44 -14.70
C GLN A 71 -8.19 -3.25 -13.91
N GLN A 72 -8.40 -3.41 -12.60
CA GLN A 72 -8.85 -2.33 -11.72
C GLN A 72 -7.81 -1.22 -11.62
N ALA A 73 -6.53 -1.58 -11.43
CA ALA A 73 -5.42 -0.63 -11.39
C ALA A 73 -5.27 0.12 -12.72
N GLN A 74 -5.32 -0.55 -13.87
CA GLN A 74 -5.27 0.10 -15.18
C GLN A 74 -6.44 1.08 -15.37
N THR A 75 -7.65 0.70 -14.94
CA THR A 75 -8.83 1.57 -15.00
C THR A 75 -8.61 2.83 -14.15
N TYR A 76 -8.07 2.67 -12.94
CA TYR A 76 -7.74 3.80 -12.06
C TYR A 76 -6.68 4.71 -12.67
N PHE A 77 -5.60 4.15 -13.25
CA PHE A 77 -4.56 4.93 -13.93
C PHE A 77 -5.08 5.72 -15.14
N GLY A 78 -6.13 5.24 -15.81
CA GLY A 78 -6.78 5.98 -16.90
C GLY A 78 -7.67 7.14 -16.43
N ALA A 79 -8.09 7.13 -15.16
CA ALA A 79 -8.94 8.16 -14.56
C ALA A 79 -8.16 9.15 -13.67
N ALA A 80 -7.01 8.74 -13.15
CA ALA A 80 -6.14 9.54 -12.30
C ALA A 80 -5.37 10.61 -13.10
N GLY A 81 -4.90 11.66 -12.41
CA GLY A 81 -4.25 12.82 -13.02
C GLY A 81 -2.98 12.46 -13.79
N THR A 82 -1.92 12.10 -13.09
CA THR A 82 -0.66 11.67 -13.70
C THR A 82 -0.33 10.21 -13.38
N PRO A 83 0.44 9.50 -14.23
CA PRO A 83 0.90 8.14 -13.93
C PRO A 83 1.72 8.05 -12.63
N LYS A 84 2.40 9.14 -12.25
CA LYS A 84 3.14 9.22 -11.00
C LYS A 84 2.20 9.24 -9.80
N GLU A 85 1.24 10.17 -9.76
CA GLU A 85 0.26 10.26 -8.68
C GLU A 85 -0.53 8.95 -8.54
N ALA A 86 -0.97 8.38 -9.66
CA ALA A 86 -1.70 7.10 -9.66
C ALA A 86 -0.87 5.94 -9.06
N ALA A 87 0.43 5.92 -9.34
CA ALA A 87 1.35 4.92 -8.79
C ALA A 87 1.61 5.10 -7.29
N GLU A 88 1.76 6.35 -6.85
CA GLU A 88 1.96 6.69 -5.44
C GLU A 88 0.71 6.33 -4.62
N ASP A 89 -0.47 6.67 -5.14
CA ASP A 89 -1.77 6.32 -4.54
C ASP A 89 -1.99 4.80 -4.49
N LEU A 90 -1.67 4.08 -5.57
CA LEU A 90 -1.77 2.62 -5.60
C LEU A 90 -0.85 1.99 -4.54
N MET A 91 0.41 2.43 -4.45
CA MET A 91 1.36 1.91 -3.48
C MET A 91 0.89 2.17 -2.05
N TRP A 92 0.38 3.38 -1.79
CA TRP A 92 -0.19 3.75 -0.48
C TRP A 92 -1.41 2.88 -0.13
N ALA A 93 -2.32 2.66 -1.08
CA ALA A 93 -3.50 1.83 -0.89
C ALA A 93 -3.11 0.37 -0.57
N LEU A 94 -2.12 -0.18 -1.27
CA LEU A 94 -1.66 -1.56 -1.04
C LEU A 94 -0.98 -1.72 0.33
N ILE A 95 -0.14 -0.77 0.76
CA ILE A 95 0.51 -0.80 2.08
C ILE A 95 -0.55 -0.79 3.21
N ASN A 96 -1.65 -0.08 2.99
CA ASN A 96 -2.76 -0.01 3.95
C ASN A 96 -3.81 -1.13 3.75
N SER A 97 -3.58 -2.07 2.84
CA SER A 97 -4.54 -3.14 2.52
C SER A 97 -4.38 -4.37 3.43
N PRO A 98 -5.44 -5.18 3.59
CA PRO A 98 -5.33 -6.49 4.26
C PRO A 98 -4.31 -7.42 3.60
N GLY A 99 -4.06 -7.30 2.29
CA GLY A 99 -3.04 -8.08 1.58
C GLY A 99 -1.65 -7.86 2.15
N PHE A 100 -1.29 -6.62 2.49
CA PHE A 100 -0.02 -6.29 3.13
C PHE A 100 0.03 -6.75 4.60
N LEU A 101 -1.05 -6.49 5.35
CA LEU A 101 -1.12 -6.82 6.78
C LEU A 101 -1.11 -8.33 7.06
N PHE A 102 -1.67 -9.14 6.16
CA PHE A 102 -1.84 -10.58 6.37
C PHE A 102 -1.08 -11.46 5.38
N ASN A 103 -0.30 -10.86 4.46
CA ASN A 103 0.41 -11.55 3.39
C ASN A 103 -0.49 -12.55 2.64
N ARG A 104 -1.60 -12.03 2.10
CA ARG A 104 -2.63 -12.81 1.39
C ARG A 104 -2.78 -12.38 -0.06
#